data_AF-A0A319BRQ8-F1
#
_entry.id   AF-A0A319BRQ8-F1
#
_cell.length_a   1.000
_cell.length_b   1.000
_cell.length_c   1.000
_cell.angle_alpha   90.00
_cell.angle_beta   90.00
_cell.angle_gamma   90.00
#
_symmetry.space_group_name_H-M   'P 1'
#
loop_
_entity.id
_entity.type
_entity.pdbx_description
1 polymer ?
#
loop_
_entity_poly.entity_id
_entity_poly.type
_entity_poly.pdbx_seq_one_letter_code
_entity_poly.pdbx_strand_id
1 'polypeptide(L)'
;QEYQCDNEDEACANLGIKKENPRLGGMIRGTALMFWQPVCINRIMEIMALGLVLGAIIADVVGVGKTWEAVGFLLHVKNGTEPSIGHPTLIVVPPHLIDQWVDEISSITDSFNILLYYGDGRRQGAEFIKDNLTHKHSIFTGGIESAWTIIITSYQTLESRHGPQAVKAWCAKTKREYDSSNPRMPISFPHHLSGLFAIAIFDEAHMLRNPLSGLSLACAWLNAGFRLLLTATPFYNGWTLHRLGAMCAAAGWQPADQADYDDGGNDFLPEKLVETCTPISQRTGTSQKQETKQAYFKDVIEDAVNSWNLHCGHWCI
;
A
#
# COMPACT_ATOMS: atom_id res chain seq x y z
N GLN A 1 27.01 -3.57 -17.45
CA GLN A 1 26.07 -4.70 -17.37
C GLN A 1 26.38 -5.37 -16.05
N GLU A 2 25.62 -5.06 -14.99
CA GLU A 2 25.61 -5.72 -13.66
C GLU A 2 25.00 -4.72 -12.66
N TYR A 3 23.68 -4.52 -12.72
CA TYR A 3 22.98 -3.63 -11.78
C TYR A 3 21.54 -4.09 -11.51
N GLN A 4 21.28 -5.39 -11.59
CA GLN A 4 19.98 -5.99 -11.30
C GLN A 4 20.22 -7.19 -10.38
N CYS A 5 19.32 -7.47 -9.43
CA CYS A 5 19.34 -8.76 -8.76
C CYS A 5 19.17 -9.84 -9.84
N ASP A 6 20.23 -10.58 -10.14
CA ASP A 6 20.29 -11.69 -11.10
C ASP A 6 19.55 -12.93 -10.58
N ASN A 7 18.37 -12.73 -10.00
CA ASN A 7 17.57 -13.76 -9.31
C ASN A 7 16.30 -14.07 -10.10
N GLU A 8 16.25 -13.80 -11.41
CA GLU A 8 15.08 -14.08 -12.25
C GLU A 8 14.68 -15.56 -12.19
N ASP A 9 15.66 -16.47 -12.22
CA ASP A 9 15.41 -17.91 -12.18
C ASP A 9 14.73 -18.32 -10.86
N GLU A 10 15.23 -17.79 -9.74
CA GLU A 10 14.66 -18.00 -8.41
C GLU A 10 13.27 -17.39 -8.29
N ALA A 11 13.10 -16.15 -8.76
CA ALA A 11 11.82 -15.46 -8.73
C ALA A 11 10.76 -16.18 -9.57
N CYS A 12 11.11 -16.64 -10.77
CA CYS A 12 10.21 -17.42 -11.62
C CYS A 12 9.83 -18.75 -10.96
N ALA A 13 10.80 -19.44 -10.34
CA ALA A 13 10.55 -20.68 -9.62
C ALA A 13 9.60 -20.48 -8.42
N ASN A 14 9.84 -19.45 -7.60
CA ASN A 14 9.00 -19.12 -6.45
C ASN A 14 7.58 -18.71 -6.86
N LEU A 15 7.45 -17.98 -7.97
CA LEU A 15 6.16 -17.58 -8.52
C LEU A 15 5.44 -18.71 -9.28
N GLY A 16 6.09 -19.85 -9.51
CA GLY A 16 5.54 -20.98 -10.25
C GLY A 16 5.38 -20.72 -11.74
N ILE A 17 6.20 -19.85 -12.33
CA ILE A 17 6.15 -19.44 -13.75
C ILE A 17 7.40 -19.87 -14.50
N LYS A 18 7.32 -19.94 -15.84
CA LYS A 18 8.45 -20.31 -16.70
C LYS A 18 9.21 -19.07 -17.14
N LYS A 19 10.53 -19.07 -17.02
CA LYS A 19 11.39 -17.95 -17.44
C LYS A 19 11.28 -17.61 -18.92
N GLU A 20 11.15 -18.60 -19.80
CA GLU A 20 11.09 -18.37 -21.25
C GLU A 20 9.79 -17.65 -21.67
N ASN A 21 8.78 -17.68 -20.79
CA ASN A 21 7.49 -17.04 -21.00
C ASN A 21 6.86 -16.72 -19.63
N PRO A 22 7.36 -15.68 -18.93
CA PRO A 22 7.01 -15.42 -17.53
C PRO A 22 5.57 -14.90 -17.47
N ARG A 23 4.65 -15.82 -17.20
CA ARG A 23 3.20 -15.58 -17.19
C ARG A 23 2.58 -16.12 -15.93
N LEU A 24 1.92 -15.24 -15.20
CA LEU A 24 1.10 -15.60 -14.04
C LEU A 24 -0.25 -16.17 -14.50
N GLY A 25 -0.84 -17.00 -13.65
CA GLY A 25 -2.22 -17.47 -13.85
C GLY A 25 -3.20 -16.29 -13.93
N GLY A 26 -4.11 -16.32 -14.90
CA GLY A 26 -5.09 -15.24 -15.12
C GLY A 26 -4.65 -14.14 -16.09
N MET A 27 -3.40 -14.12 -16.56
CA MET A 27 -2.97 -13.18 -17.61
C MET A 27 -3.61 -13.49 -18.96
N ILE A 28 -3.97 -12.45 -19.72
CA ILE A 28 -4.48 -12.53 -21.10
C ILE A 28 -3.49 -13.32 -21.98
N ARG A 29 -4.03 -14.08 -22.94
CA ARG A 29 -3.21 -14.89 -23.85
C ARG A 29 -2.35 -13.99 -24.72
N GLY A 30 -1.06 -14.31 -24.81
CA GLY A 30 -0.09 -13.55 -25.61
C GLY A 30 0.60 -12.41 -24.87
N THR A 31 0.23 -12.10 -23.63
CA THR A 31 1.00 -11.17 -22.78
C THR A 31 1.96 -11.94 -21.89
N ALA A 32 3.13 -11.36 -21.62
CA ALA A 32 4.14 -11.90 -20.72
C ALA A 32 4.83 -10.76 -19.98
N LEU A 33 5.34 -11.07 -18.79
CA LEU A 33 6.13 -10.14 -18.00
C LEU A 33 7.51 -9.91 -18.64
N MET A 34 8.10 -8.75 -18.38
CA MET A 34 9.52 -8.53 -18.65
C MET A 34 10.36 -9.19 -17.57
N PHE A 35 11.59 -9.58 -17.88
CA PHE A 35 12.45 -10.40 -17.00
C PHE A 35 12.70 -9.80 -15.59
N TRP A 36 12.61 -8.48 -15.42
CA TRP A 36 12.72 -7.83 -14.10
C TRP A 36 11.45 -7.89 -13.25
N GLN A 37 10.28 -7.97 -13.88
CA GLN A 37 9.00 -7.86 -13.18
C GLN A 37 8.73 -9.06 -12.25
N PRO A 38 9.02 -10.32 -12.62
CA PRO A 38 8.97 -11.44 -11.68
C PRO A 38 9.83 -11.22 -10.44
N VAL A 39 10.99 -10.57 -10.58
CA VAL A 39 11.91 -10.32 -9.46
C VAL A 39 11.27 -9.37 -8.44
N CYS A 40 10.71 -8.23 -8.87
CA CYS A 40 10.03 -7.34 -7.92
C CYS A 40 8.75 -7.98 -7.37
N ILE A 41 7.95 -8.69 -8.18
CA ILE A 41 6.75 -9.39 -7.70
C ILE A 41 7.10 -10.40 -6.61
N ASN A 42 8.13 -11.22 -6.82
CA ASN A 42 8.61 -12.18 -5.83
C ASN A 42 9.07 -11.45 -4.55
N ARG A 43 9.79 -10.33 -4.68
CA ARG A 43 10.24 -9.56 -3.52
C ARG A 43 9.08 -8.99 -2.70
N ILE A 44 8.04 -8.46 -3.34
CA ILE A 44 6.84 -7.97 -2.63
C ILE A 44 6.14 -9.13 -1.91
N MET A 45 6.07 -10.30 -2.54
CA MET A 45 5.49 -11.50 -1.92
C MET A 45 6.27 -11.96 -0.69
N GLU A 46 7.61 -11.94 -0.74
CA GLU A 46 8.47 -12.20 0.43
C GLU A 46 8.18 -11.22 1.57
N ILE A 47 8.14 -9.91 1.27
CA ILE A 47 7.85 -8.87 2.26
C ILE A 47 6.48 -9.11 2.90
N MET A 48 5.46 -9.39 2.10
CA MET A 48 4.10 -9.66 2.58
C MET A 48 4.05 -10.94 3.43
N ALA A 49 4.74 -12.01 3.02
CA ALA A 49 4.77 -13.28 3.74
C ALA A 49 5.54 -13.22 5.06
N LEU A 50 6.59 -12.39 5.14
CA LEU A 50 7.36 -12.18 6.36
C LEU A 50 6.51 -11.52 7.47
N GLY A 51 5.56 -10.66 7.08
CA GLY A 51 4.64 -9.98 7.99
C GLY A 51 5.32 -9.04 8.99
N LEU A 52 6.56 -8.63 8.71
CA LEU A 52 7.34 -7.71 9.55
C LEU A 52 6.98 -6.24 9.32
N VAL A 53 6.49 -5.92 8.12
CA VAL A 53 6.06 -4.59 7.70
C VAL A 53 4.67 -4.65 7.09
N LEU A 54 3.97 -3.52 7.13
CA LEU A 54 2.59 -3.39 6.62
C LEU A 54 2.53 -2.89 5.17
N GLY A 55 3.66 -2.90 4.46
CA GLY A 55 3.74 -2.43 3.08
C GLY A 55 5.13 -2.50 2.46
N ALA A 56 5.19 -2.16 1.18
CA ALA A 56 6.40 -2.08 0.36
C ALA A 56 6.34 -0.87 -0.58
N ILE A 57 7.49 -0.43 -1.08
CA ILE A 57 7.66 0.68 -2.02
C ILE A 57 8.32 0.17 -3.30
N ILE A 58 7.69 0.37 -4.46
CA ILE A 58 8.32 0.21 -5.78
C ILE A 58 8.82 1.59 -6.22
N ALA A 59 10.15 1.74 -6.25
CA ALA A 59 10.82 3.02 -6.49
C ALA A 59 11.51 3.12 -7.88
N ASP A 60 10.98 2.40 -8.88
CA ASP A 60 11.59 2.28 -10.20
C ASP A 60 11.38 3.47 -11.12
N VAL A 61 12.28 3.67 -12.09
CA VAL A 61 12.19 4.74 -13.10
C VAL A 61 10.83 4.73 -13.83
N VAL A 62 10.38 5.91 -14.29
CA VAL A 62 9.18 6.03 -15.12
C VAL A 62 9.31 5.17 -16.37
N GLY A 63 8.26 4.44 -16.73
CA GLY A 63 8.19 3.66 -17.98
C GLY A 63 8.67 2.21 -17.89
N VAL A 64 9.08 1.74 -16.72
CA VAL A 64 9.61 0.36 -16.52
C VAL A 64 8.50 -0.68 -16.30
N GLY A 65 7.26 -0.21 -16.09
CA GLY A 65 6.10 -1.08 -15.92
C GLY A 65 5.71 -1.36 -14.47
N LYS A 66 5.82 -0.36 -13.58
CA LYS A 66 5.36 -0.46 -12.18
C LYS A 66 3.91 -0.92 -12.04
N THR A 67 3.03 -0.51 -12.95
CA THR A 67 1.65 -1.02 -12.98
C THR A 67 1.59 -2.51 -13.25
N TRP A 68 2.41 -3.02 -14.17
CA TRP A 68 2.48 -4.45 -14.49
C TRP A 68 3.00 -5.27 -13.30
N GLU A 69 3.97 -4.73 -12.57
CA GLU A 69 4.47 -5.33 -11.32
C GLU A 69 3.38 -5.36 -10.25
N ALA A 70 2.68 -4.24 -10.05
CA ALA A 70 1.57 -4.14 -9.10
C ALA A 70 0.42 -5.10 -9.44
N VAL A 71 -0.02 -5.14 -10.71
CA VAL A 71 -1.08 -6.04 -11.17
C VAL A 71 -0.63 -7.51 -11.14
N GLY A 72 0.62 -7.79 -11.49
CA GLY A 72 1.20 -9.12 -11.36
C GLY A 72 1.24 -9.61 -9.91
N PHE A 73 1.60 -8.73 -8.98
CA PHE A 73 1.49 -9.00 -7.54
C PHE A 73 0.05 -9.33 -7.14
N LEU A 74 -0.94 -8.52 -7.54
CA LEU A 74 -2.36 -8.81 -7.25
C LEU A 74 -2.83 -10.15 -7.83
N LEU A 75 -2.42 -10.49 -9.07
CA LEU A 75 -2.72 -11.77 -9.69
C LEU A 75 -2.11 -12.95 -8.93
N HIS A 76 -0.86 -12.80 -8.48
CA HIS A 76 -0.20 -13.85 -7.72
C HIS A 76 -0.89 -14.07 -6.36
N VAL A 77 -1.22 -13.00 -5.63
CA VAL A 77 -2.01 -13.07 -4.38
C VAL A 77 -3.35 -13.77 -4.61
N LYS A 78 -4.05 -13.42 -5.69
CA LYS A 78 -5.33 -14.03 -6.09
C LYS A 78 -5.21 -15.54 -6.33
N ASN A 79 -4.10 -16.01 -6.90
CA ASN A 79 -3.88 -17.42 -7.23
C ASN A 79 -3.38 -18.24 -6.03
N GLY A 80 -2.64 -17.63 -5.10
CA GLY A 80 -1.97 -18.32 -4.00
C GLY A 80 -2.75 -18.42 -2.69
N THR A 81 -3.84 -17.67 -2.53
CA THR A 81 -4.65 -17.68 -1.30
C THR A 81 -5.98 -18.39 -1.51
N GLU A 82 -6.28 -19.41 -0.69
CA GLU A 82 -7.69 -19.67 -0.37
C GLU A 82 -8.22 -18.38 0.28
N PRO A 83 -9.36 -17.82 -0.16
CA PRO A 83 -9.77 -16.46 0.18
C PRO A 83 -10.01 -16.33 1.69
N SER A 84 -8.96 -15.99 2.42
CA SER A 84 -8.97 -15.75 3.84
C SER A 84 -9.53 -14.35 4.07
N ILE A 85 -10.86 -14.27 4.15
CA ILE A 85 -11.62 -13.05 4.43
C ILE A 85 -11.53 -12.07 3.25
N GLY A 86 -12.40 -12.27 2.25
CA GLY A 86 -12.37 -11.55 0.98
C GLY A 86 -12.66 -10.05 1.08
N HIS A 87 -11.64 -9.25 1.38
CA HIS A 87 -11.68 -7.80 1.29
C HIS A 87 -11.18 -7.34 -0.08
N PRO A 88 -11.76 -6.26 -0.66
CA PRO A 88 -11.32 -5.73 -1.94
C PRO A 88 -9.94 -5.07 -1.86
N THR A 89 -9.35 -4.85 -3.03
CA THR A 89 -8.16 -4.01 -3.20
C THR A 89 -8.58 -2.59 -3.54
N LEU A 90 -7.92 -1.59 -2.95
CA LEU A 90 -8.05 -0.19 -3.34
C LEU A 90 -6.82 0.28 -4.11
N ILE A 91 -7.02 0.94 -5.22
CA ILE A 91 -5.98 1.62 -5.99
C ILE A 91 -6.28 3.11 -5.97
N VAL A 92 -5.34 3.91 -5.47
CA VAL A 92 -5.44 5.36 -5.35
C VAL A 92 -4.39 5.98 -6.26
N VAL A 93 -4.85 6.75 -7.24
CA VAL A 93 -4.01 7.31 -8.30
C VAL A 93 -4.27 8.80 -8.47
N PRO A 94 -3.39 9.57 -9.13
CA PRO A 94 -3.76 10.87 -9.67
C PRO A 94 -4.99 10.76 -10.60
N PRO A 95 -5.91 11.75 -10.63
CA PRO A 95 -7.12 11.68 -11.44
C PRO A 95 -6.89 11.40 -12.93
N HIS A 96 -5.80 11.93 -13.49
CA HIS A 96 -5.45 11.75 -14.90
C HIS A 96 -4.91 10.35 -15.24
N LEU A 97 -4.55 9.55 -14.22
CA LEU A 97 -4.04 8.18 -14.41
C LEU A 97 -5.12 7.11 -14.20
N ILE A 98 -6.32 7.47 -13.69
CA ILE A 98 -7.41 6.50 -13.50
C ILE A 98 -7.67 5.74 -14.79
N ASP A 99 -7.77 6.48 -15.90
CA ASP A 99 -8.14 5.87 -17.15
C ASP A 99 -7.08 4.91 -17.69
N GLN A 100 -5.81 5.29 -17.53
CA GLN A 100 -4.66 4.47 -17.87
C GLN A 100 -4.61 3.18 -17.03
N TRP A 101 -4.86 3.28 -15.72
CA TRP A 101 -4.88 2.10 -14.85
C TRP A 101 -5.96 1.09 -15.25
N VAL A 102 -7.15 1.55 -15.62
CA VAL A 102 -8.22 0.68 -16.11
C VAL A 102 -7.79 -0.06 -17.38
N ASP A 103 -7.21 0.66 -18.35
CA ASP A 103 -6.75 0.08 -19.61
C ASP A 103 -5.60 -0.90 -19.40
N GLU A 104 -4.64 -0.58 -18.54
CA GLU A 104 -3.50 -1.44 -18.24
C GLU A 104 -3.96 -2.73 -17.54
N ILE A 105 -4.81 -2.64 -16.51
CA ILE A 105 -5.37 -3.84 -15.86
C ILE A 105 -6.09 -4.71 -16.89
N SER A 106 -6.97 -4.10 -17.70
CA SER A 106 -7.74 -4.82 -18.72
C SER A 106 -6.86 -5.40 -19.84
N SER A 107 -5.68 -4.84 -20.09
CA SER A 107 -4.70 -5.39 -21.04
C SER A 107 -3.92 -6.58 -20.47
N ILE A 108 -3.78 -6.65 -19.14
CA ILE A 108 -3.04 -7.69 -18.44
C ILE A 108 -3.95 -8.87 -18.12
N THR A 109 -5.17 -8.62 -17.62
CA THR A 109 -6.08 -9.64 -17.09
C THR A 109 -7.54 -9.20 -17.06
N ASP A 110 -8.44 -10.16 -17.31
CA ASP A 110 -9.89 -10.01 -17.09
C ASP A 110 -10.36 -10.70 -15.79
N SER A 111 -9.42 -11.00 -14.87
CA SER A 111 -9.70 -11.81 -13.68
C SER A 111 -10.24 -11.01 -12.49
N PHE A 112 -10.39 -9.70 -12.61
CA PHE A 112 -10.83 -8.79 -11.54
C PHE A 112 -12.10 -8.04 -11.93
N ASN A 113 -12.95 -7.78 -10.93
CA ASN A 113 -14.08 -6.89 -11.06
C ASN A 113 -13.61 -5.45 -10.78
N ILE A 114 -13.57 -4.59 -11.80
CA ILE A 114 -13.10 -3.21 -11.65
C ILE A 114 -14.29 -2.29 -11.32
N LEU A 115 -14.18 -1.57 -10.19
CA LEU A 115 -15.13 -0.56 -9.74
C LEU A 115 -14.47 0.81 -9.72
N LEU A 116 -15.06 1.78 -10.39
CA LEU A 116 -14.62 3.17 -10.39
C LEU A 116 -15.31 3.94 -9.27
N TYR A 117 -14.49 4.50 -8.39
CA TYR A 117 -14.90 5.36 -7.29
C TYR A 117 -14.33 6.77 -7.50
N TYR A 118 -14.68 7.39 -8.62
CA TYR A 118 -14.25 8.73 -8.97
C TYR A 118 -15.24 9.39 -9.93
N GLY A 119 -15.45 10.70 -9.77
CA GLY A 119 -16.31 11.49 -10.64
C GLY A 119 -17.77 11.00 -10.71
N ASP A 120 -18.50 11.52 -11.70
CA ASP A 120 -19.93 11.23 -11.92
C ASP A 120 -20.21 10.63 -13.32
N GLY A 121 -19.18 10.46 -14.16
CA GLY A 121 -19.29 9.95 -15.52
C GLY A 121 -19.39 8.42 -15.59
N ARG A 122 -19.93 7.87 -16.68
CA ARG A 122 -19.93 6.41 -16.95
C ARG A 122 -18.86 6.07 -17.98
N ARG A 123 -18.12 4.98 -17.76
CA ARG A 123 -17.12 4.38 -18.65
C ARG A 123 -17.51 2.93 -18.96
N GLN A 124 -17.20 2.45 -20.16
CA GLN A 124 -17.35 1.03 -20.51
C GLN A 124 -16.27 0.18 -19.82
N GLY A 125 -16.64 -0.99 -19.32
CA GLY A 125 -15.70 -1.95 -18.71
C GLY A 125 -15.49 -1.81 -17.20
N ALA A 126 -16.11 -0.83 -16.54
CA ALA A 126 -16.10 -0.72 -15.08
C ALA A 126 -17.43 -0.19 -14.54
N GLU A 127 -17.86 -0.70 -13.39
CA GLU A 127 -19.06 -0.19 -12.71
C GLU A 127 -18.72 1.02 -11.84
N PHE A 128 -19.70 1.88 -11.56
CA PHE A 128 -19.48 3.14 -10.84
C PHE A 128 -20.14 3.14 -9.48
N ILE A 129 -19.40 3.55 -8.47
CA ILE A 129 -19.92 3.78 -7.12
C ILE A 129 -20.16 5.28 -6.96
N LYS A 130 -21.42 5.68 -7.02
CA LYS A 130 -21.81 7.10 -6.91
C LYS A 130 -21.74 7.60 -5.47
N ASP A 131 -22.34 6.84 -4.55
CA ASP A 131 -22.44 7.21 -3.15
C ASP A 131 -21.12 7.01 -2.40
N ASN A 132 -20.98 7.65 -1.24
CA ASN A 132 -19.82 7.45 -0.40
C ASN A 132 -19.72 6.00 0.06
N LEU A 133 -18.54 5.40 -0.05
CA LEU A 133 -18.29 4.05 0.46
C LEU A 133 -18.62 3.95 1.95
N THR A 134 -19.19 2.81 2.32
CA THR A 134 -19.55 2.46 3.71
C THR A 134 -19.44 0.95 3.88
N HIS A 135 -19.24 0.49 5.12
CA HIS A 135 -19.24 -0.93 5.53
C HIS A 135 -20.48 -1.71 5.09
N LYS A 136 -21.56 -1.03 4.72
CA LYS A 136 -22.84 -1.66 4.33
C LYS A 136 -22.87 -2.12 2.87
N HIS A 137 -21.91 -1.70 2.04
CA HIS A 137 -21.89 -2.14 0.65
C HIS A 137 -21.55 -3.62 0.55
N SER A 138 -22.17 -4.31 -0.42
CA SER A 138 -21.96 -5.74 -0.67
C SER A 138 -20.48 -6.09 -0.92
N ILE A 139 -19.73 -5.17 -1.52
CA ILE A 139 -18.28 -5.29 -1.78
C ILE A 139 -17.41 -5.46 -0.53
N PHE A 140 -17.95 -5.22 0.68
CA PHE A 140 -17.25 -5.40 1.95
C PHE A 140 -17.82 -6.57 2.78
N THR A 141 -18.75 -7.35 2.22
CA THR A 141 -19.38 -8.47 2.94
C THR A 141 -18.51 -9.73 3.01
N GLY A 142 -17.34 -9.71 2.36
CA GLY A 142 -16.45 -10.86 2.28
C GLY A 142 -16.71 -11.71 1.04
N GLY A 143 -16.06 -12.88 1.00
CA GLY A 143 -16.21 -13.85 -0.08
C GLY A 143 -15.37 -13.57 -1.33
N ILE A 144 -15.51 -14.45 -2.31
CA ILE A 144 -14.69 -14.48 -3.52
C ILE A 144 -14.89 -13.23 -4.37
N GLU A 145 -16.14 -12.77 -4.53
CA GLU A 145 -16.45 -11.58 -5.33
C GLU A 145 -15.78 -10.33 -4.75
N SER A 146 -15.86 -10.13 -3.44
CA SER A 146 -15.21 -9.03 -2.74
C SER A 146 -13.67 -9.14 -2.84
N ALA A 147 -13.11 -10.34 -2.68
CA ALA A 147 -11.67 -10.58 -2.81
C ALA A 147 -11.12 -10.26 -4.21
N TRP A 148 -11.93 -10.46 -5.26
CA TRP A 148 -11.54 -10.24 -6.65
C TRP A 148 -11.95 -8.86 -7.17
N THR A 149 -12.44 -7.99 -6.29
CA THR A 149 -12.84 -6.63 -6.64
C THR A 149 -11.68 -5.66 -6.44
N ILE A 150 -11.43 -4.84 -7.47
CA ILE A 150 -10.48 -3.73 -7.44
C ILE A 150 -11.28 -2.44 -7.53
N ILE A 151 -11.13 -1.57 -6.53
CA ILE A 151 -11.71 -0.23 -6.52
C ILE A 151 -10.63 0.77 -6.90
N ILE A 152 -10.87 1.58 -7.93
CA ILE A 152 -9.94 2.62 -8.37
C ILE A 152 -10.53 4.00 -8.05
N THR A 153 -9.76 4.83 -7.36
CA THR A 153 -10.16 6.19 -6.97
C THR A 153 -9.01 7.18 -7.13
N SER A 154 -9.30 8.48 -6.99
CA SER A 154 -8.26 9.49 -6.89
C SER A 154 -7.98 9.90 -5.44
N TYR A 155 -6.78 10.43 -5.21
CA TYR A 155 -6.42 11.06 -3.93
C TYR A 155 -7.44 12.13 -3.50
N GLN A 156 -7.86 12.99 -4.44
CA GLN A 156 -8.80 14.07 -4.16
C GLN A 156 -10.19 13.55 -3.79
N THR A 157 -10.67 12.50 -4.48
CA THR A 157 -11.96 11.89 -4.14
C THR A 157 -11.91 11.16 -2.81
N LEU A 158 -10.83 10.46 -2.52
CA LEU A 158 -10.64 9.82 -1.23
C LEU A 158 -10.65 10.83 -0.08
N GLU A 159 -9.90 11.94 -0.20
CA GLU A 159 -9.82 12.97 0.83
C GLU A 159 -11.14 13.74 1.02
N SER A 160 -11.79 14.12 -0.08
CA SER A 160 -13.05 14.87 -0.01
C SER A 160 -14.21 14.05 0.56
N ARG A 161 -14.22 12.72 0.36
CA ARG A 161 -15.31 11.83 0.80
C ARG A 161 -15.03 11.13 2.13
N HIS A 162 -13.77 10.83 2.44
CA HIS A 162 -13.37 10.02 3.61
C HIS A 162 -12.25 10.65 4.45
N GLY A 163 -11.67 11.77 4.03
CA GLY A 163 -10.57 12.42 4.71
C GLY A 163 -10.99 13.41 5.80
N PRO A 164 -10.02 14.17 6.33
CA PRO A 164 -10.24 15.16 7.39
C PRO A 164 -11.32 16.19 7.07
N GLN A 165 -11.43 16.64 5.81
CA GLN A 165 -12.47 17.58 5.39
C GLN A 165 -13.88 16.99 5.50
N ALA A 166 -14.07 15.74 5.08
CA ALA A 166 -15.34 15.04 5.19
C ALA A 166 -15.76 14.87 6.66
N VAL A 167 -14.82 14.47 7.51
CA VAL A 167 -15.04 14.32 8.95
C VAL A 167 -15.39 15.66 9.59
N LYS A 168 -14.65 16.73 9.28
CA LYS A 168 -14.92 18.08 9.78
C LYS A 168 -16.32 18.55 9.42
N ALA A 169 -16.74 18.36 8.17
CA ALA A 169 -18.08 18.71 7.70
C ALA A 169 -19.18 17.91 8.43
N TRP A 170 -18.94 16.60 8.66
CA TRP A 170 -19.85 15.76 9.41
C TRP A 170 -19.94 16.13 10.90
N CYS A 171 -18.82 16.43 11.56
CA CYS A 171 -18.79 16.89 12.94
C CYS A 171 -19.57 18.20 13.11
N ALA A 172 -19.38 19.16 12.20
CA ALA A 172 -20.13 20.41 12.19
C ALA A 172 -21.64 20.17 12.08
N LYS A 173 -22.07 19.28 11.16
CA LYS A 173 -23.49 18.92 10.99
C LYS A 173 -24.09 18.21 12.21
N THR A 174 -23.29 17.40 12.90
CA THR A 174 -23.72 16.60 14.06
C THR A 174 -23.47 17.29 15.40
N LYS A 175 -23.00 18.54 15.41
CA LYS A 175 -22.62 19.33 16.60
C LYS A 175 -21.59 18.61 17.49
N ARG A 176 -20.64 17.92 16.87
CA ARG A 176 -19.51 17.27 17.54
C ARG A 176 -18.26 18.13 17.42
N GLU A 177 -17.40 18.04 18.42
CA GLU A 177 -16.09 18.68 18.38
C GLU A 177 -15.18 18.00 17.37
N TYR A 178 -14.39 18.80 16.66
CA TYR A 178 -13.39 18.34 15.71
C TYR A 178 -12.12 19.16 15.89
N ASP A 179 -11.05 18.51 16.34
CA ASP A 179 -9.76 19.13 16.47
C ASP A 179 -9.06 19.18 15.10
N SER A 180 -8.86 20.40 14.58
CA SER A 180 -8.15 20.60 13.31
C SER A 180 -6.63 20.54 13.47
N SER A 181 -6.11 20.69 14.69
CA SER A 181 -4.66 20.60 14.99
C SER A 181 -4.20 19.15 15.08
N ASN A 182 -5.07 18.26 15.54
CA ASN A 182 -4.84 16.82 15.58
C ASN A 182 -6.03 16.04 14.96
N PRO A 183 -6.14 16.02 13.62
CA PRO A 183 -7.22 15.30 12.93
C PRO A 183 -7.21 13.81 13.30
N ARG A 184 -8.35 13.31 13.77
CA ARG A 184 -8.55 11.87 14.03
C ARG A 184 -9.80 11.38 13.33
N MET A 185 -9.77 10.12 12.89
CA MET A 185 -10.95 9.43 12.33
C MET A 185 -11.88 8.99 13.47
N PRO A 186 -13.10 9.53 13.60
CA PRO A 186 -14.05 9.08 14.61
C PRO A 186 -14.65 7.74 14.20
N ILE A 187 -14.70 6.76 15.12
CA ILE A 187 -15.32 5.44 14.86
C ILE A 187 -16.78 5.57 14.44
N SER A 188 -17.49 6.58 14.96
CA SER A 188 -18.89 6.85 14.62
C SER A 188 -19.10 7.54 13.27
N PHE A 189 -18.03 7.93 12.55
CA PHE A 189 -18.16 8.55 11.24
C PHE A 189 -18.66 7.51 10.24
N PRO A 190 -19.85 7.64 9.64
CA PRO A 190 -20.49 6.55 8.89
C PRO A 190 -19.75 6.10 7.64
N HIS A 191 -18.85 6.93 7.10
CA HIS A 191 -18.03 6.65 5.93
C HIS A 191 -16.58 6.32 6.30
N HIS A 192 -16.30 5.89 7.53
CA HIS A 192 -14.98 5.38 7.90
C HIS A 192 -14.66 4.15 7.06
N LEU A 193 -13.44 4.02 6.52
CA LEU A 193 -13.03 2.88 5.70
C LEU A 193 -11.90 2.03 6.33
N SER A 194 -11.56 2.33 7.58
CA SER A 194 -10.49 1.65 8.31
C SER A 194 -10.70 0.14 8.33
N GLY A 195 -9.71 -0.61 7.84
CA GLY A 195 -9.69 -2.08 7.84
C GLY A 195 -10.57 -2.76 6.80
N LEU A 196 -11.14 -2.00 5.84
CA LEU A 196 -12.03 -2.57 4.82
C LEU A 196 -11.32 -3.15 3.60
N PHE A 197 -10.02 -2.86 3.43
CA PHE A 197 -9.24 -3.25 2.27
C PHE A 197 -8.11 -4.21 2.65
N ALA A 198 -7.99 -5.30 1.90
CA ALA A 198 -6.86 -6.22 2.07
C ALA A 198 -5.56 -5.55 1.64
N ILE A 199 -5.59 -4.91 0.47
CA ILE A 199 -4.44 -4.24 -0.14
C ILE A 199 -4.85 -2.82 -0.54
N ALA A 200 -3.98 -1.85 -0.30
CA ALA A 200 -4.08 -0.50 -0.84
C ALA A 200 -2.83 -0.16 -1.67
N ILE A 201 -3.01 0.22 -2.93
CA ILE A 201 -1.95 0.63 -3.83
C ILE A 201 -2.04 2.14 -4.02
N PHE A 202 -0.91 2.84 -3.87
CA PHE A 202 -0.79 4.28 -3.99
C PHE A 202 0.18 4.63 -5.12
N ASP A 203 -0.34 5.07 -6.25
CA ASP A 203 0.50 5.50 -7.37
C ASP A 203 0.92 6.95 -7.22
N GLU A 204 2.06 7.31 -7.79
CA GLU A 204 2.71 8.61 -7.59
C GLU A 204 2.81 8.99 -6.09
N ALA A 205 3.27 8.04 -5.27
CA ALA A 205 3.32 8.16 -3.82
C ALA A 205 4.16 9.36 -3.32
N HIS A 206 4.93 10.00 -4.19
CA HIS A 206 5.56 11.29 -3.92
C HIS A 206 4.54 12.40 -3.54
N MET A 207 3.27 12.27 -3.95
CA MET A 207 2.17 13.16 -3.52
C MET A 207 1.90 13.10 -2.00
N LEU A 208 2.33 12.02 -1.34
CA LEU A 208 2.05 11.75 0.07
C LEU A 208 3.18 12.18 1.03
N ARG A 209 4.24 12.83 0.52
CA ARG A 209 5.44 13.24 1.28
C ARG A 209 5.15 14.04 2.55
N ASN A 210 4.04 14.79 2.61
CA ASN A 210 3.63 15.50 3.80
C ASN A 210 2.62 14.66 4.62
N PRO A 211 3.03 13.99 5.71
CA PRO A 211 2.17 13.08 6.48
C PRO A 211 0.99 13.80 7.16
N LEU A 212 1.10 15.11 7.38
CA LEU A 212 0.04 15.92 8.00
C LEU A 212 -0.95 16.49 6.98
N SER A 213 -0.73 16.25 5.67
CA SER A 213 -1.66 16.68 4.64
C SER A 213 -2.97 15.89 4.70
N GLY A 214 -4.07 16.49 4.27
CA GLY A 214 -5.37 15.81 4.22
C GLY A 214 -5.34 14.54 3.36
N LEU A 215 -4.59 14.56 2.25
CA LEU A 215 -4.41 13.40 1.36
C LEU A 215 -3.70 12.25 2.08
N SER A 216 -2.56 12.52 2.73
CA SER A 216 -1.80 11.52 3.47
C SER A 216 -2.58 10.96 4.65
N LEU A 217 -3.30 11.82 5.39
CA LEU A 217 -4.17 11.38 6.48
C LEU A 217 -5.32 10.49 5.98
N ALA A 218 -5.97 10.86 4.88
CA ALA A 218 -7.04 10.04 4.29
C ALA A 218 -6.53 8.66 3.87
N CYS A 219 -5.33 8.58 3.28
CA CYS A 219 -4.70 7.32 2.91
C CYS A 219 -4.28 6.51 4.15
N ALA A 220 -3.73 7.16 5.18
CA ALA A 220 -3.35 6.50 6.43
C ALA A 220 -4.56 5.92 7.17
N TRP A 221 -5.68 6.63 7.19
CA TRP A 221 -6.92 6.22 7.85
C TRP A 221 -7.61 5.01 7.22
N LEU A 222 -7.22 4.59 6.01
CA LEU A 222 -7.71 3.35 5.39
C LEU A 222 -7.35 2.11 6.21
N ASN A 223 -6.24 2.16 6.94
CA ASN A 223 -5.73 1.04 7.71
C ASN A 223 -5.77 -0.32 6.96
N ALA A 224 -5.32 -0.34 5.70
CA ALA A 224 -5.33 -1.53 4.86
C ALA A 224 -4.37 -2.62 5.39
N GLY A 225 -4.64 -3.88 5.06
CA GLY A 225 -3.81 -5.02 5.48
C GLY A 225 -2.37 -4.91 4.98
N PHE A 226 -2.21 -4.62 3.69
CA PHE A 226 -0.92 -4.37 3.05
C PHE A 226 -0.98 -3.11 2.18
N ARG A 227 0.10 -2.31 2.16
CA ARG A 227 0.18 -1.06 1.39
C ARG A 227 1.32 -1.11 0.39
N LEU A 228 1.03 -0.92 -0.88
CA LEU A 228 2.04 -0.86 -1.94
C LEU A 228 2.14 0.57 -2.47
N LEU A 229 3.31 1.19 -2.35
CA LEU A 229 3.54 2.56 -2.79
C LEU A 229 4.36 2.53 -4.08
N LEU A 230 3.87 3.15 -5.14
CA LEU A 230 4.56 3.25 -6.42
C LEU A 230 5.05 4.69 -6.59
N THR A 231 6.35 4.86 -6.84
CA THR A 231 6.91 6.18 -7.11
C THR A 231 8.10 6.08 -8.05
N ALA A 232 8.18 6.96 -9.03
CA ALA A 232 9.37 7.07 -9.87
C ALA A 232 10.43 8.03 -9.31
N THR A 233 10.03 8.85 -8.34
CA THR A 233 10.90 9.83 -7.70
C THR A 233 10.80 9.61 -6.20
N PRO A 234 11.53 8.63 -5.64
CA PRO A 234 11.50 8.45 -4.21
C PRO A 234 11.86 9.79 -3.55
N PHE A 235 12.99 10.44 -3.89
CA PHE A 235 13.47 11.61 -3.12
C PHE A 235 14.13 12.73 -3.95
N TYR A 236 13.85 14.00 -3.57
CA TYR A 236 14.73 15.16 -3.81
C TYR A 236 15.02 15.76 -2.42
N ASN A 237 16.31 15.86 -2.08
CA ASN A 237 16.89 16.46 -0.85
C ASN A 237 16.70 15.66 0.46
N GLY A 238 17.75 14.91 0.87
CA GLY A 238 18.18 14.59 2.25
C GLY A 238 17.22 14.07 3.34
N TRP A 239 15.91 14.00 3.11
CA TRP A 239 14.90 13.94 4.18
C TRP A 239 13.66 13.18 3.74
N THR A 240 13.69 11.84 3.70
CA THR A 240 12.44 11.17 3.29
C THR A 240 12.26 9.67 3.57
N LEU A 241 13.31 8.87 3.79
CA LEU A 241 13.12 7.42 4.03
C LEU A 241 12.33 7.15 5.32
N HIS A 242 12.60 7.92 6.38
CA HIS A 242 11.88 7.83 7.66
C HIS A 242 10.41 8.29 7.55
N ARG A 243 10.05 9.18 6.62
CA ARG A 243 8.66 9.69 6.51
C ARG A 243 7.78 8.81 5.63
N LEU A 244 8.33 8.22 4.57
CA LEU A 244 7.64 7.18 3.78
C LEU A 244 7.59 5.84 4.55
N GLY A 245 8.66 5.50 5.29
CA GLY A 245 8.63 4.44 6.29
C GLY A 245 7.60 4.71 7.40
N ALA A 246 7.47 5.97 7.85
CA ALA A 246 6.39 6.39 8.74
C ALA A 246 5.02 6.44 8.03
N MET A 247 4.88 6.35 6.71
CA MET A 247 3.57 6.11 6.10
C MET A 247 3.19 4.64 6.15
N CYS A 248 4.17 3.76 5.96
CA CYS A 248 4.02 2.33 6.18
C CYS A 248 3.83 1.98 7.68
N ALA A 249 4.42 2.76 8.59
CA ALA A 249 4.35 2.56 10.05
C ALA A 249 3.27 3.42 10.77
N ALA A 250 3.04 4.67 10.37
CA ALA A 250 2.07 5.59 11.01
C ALA A 250 0.64 5.49 10.45
N ALA A 251 0.38 4.61 9.49
CA ALA A 251 -0.98 4.22 9.11
C ALA A 251 -1.61 3.20 10.10
N GLY A 252 -1.00 3.02 11.28
CA GLY A 252 -1.50 2.24 12.42
C GLY A 252 -1.01 2.72 13.79
N TRP A 253 -0.32 3.86 13.90
CA TRP A 253 0.22 4.37 15.17
C TRP A 253 -0.53 5.64 15.60
N GLN A 254 -1.52 5.48 16.48
CA GLN A 254 -1.78 6.51 17.47
C GLN A 254 -0.96 6.13 18.70
N PRO A 255 -0.14 7.02 19.28
CA PRO A 255 0.28 6.81 20.65
C PRO A 255 -0.99 6.78 21.50
N ALA A 256 -1.35 5.58 21.97
CA ALA A 256 -2.18 5.47 23.15
C ALA A 256 -1.39 6.13 24.28
N ASP A 257 -2.01 7.10 24.93
CA ASP A 257 -1.54 7.76 26.14
C ASP A 257 -0.32 8.68 25.97
N GLN A 258 -0.58 9.92 25.55
CA GLN A 258 0.21 11.06 26.04
C GLN A 258 -0.27 11.41 27.47
N ALA A 259 0.11 10.56 28.41
CA ALA A 259 0.29 10.96 29.79
C ALA A 259 1.78 10.79 30.09
N ASP A 260 2.39 11.88 30.56
CA ASP A 260 3.72 11.91 31.17
C ASP A 260 4.94 11.69 30.27
N TYR A 261 5.26 12.66 29.39
CA TYR A 261 6.66 13.03 29.15
C TYR A 261 6.74 14.51 28.78
N ASP A 262 6.85 15.32 29.83
CA ASP A 262 7.33 16.70 29.78
C ASP A 262 8.85 16.62 29.94
N ASP A 263 9.61 16.73 28.85
CA ASP A 263 10.98 17.27 28.92
C ASP A 263 11.45 17.73 27.52
N GLY A 264 12.03 18.93 27.50
CA GLY A 264 12.56 19.54 26.29
C GLY A 264 13.92 18.96 25.93
N GLY A 265 14.16 18.75 24.63
CA GLY A 265 15.50 18.41 24.15
C GLY A 265 15.49 17.82 22.75
N ASN A 266 16.25 18.46 21.86
CA ASN A 266 16.60 17.94 20.53
C ASN A 266 17.39 16.62 20.63
N ASP A 267 17.37 15.88 19.51
CA ASP A 267 18.14 14.68 19.16
C ASP A 267 17.41 13.34 19.36
N PHE A 268 16.63 12.98 18.34
CA PHE A 268 16.10 11.62 18.16
C PHE A 268 17.15 10.76 17.43
N LEU A 269 17.83 9.90 18.18
CA LEU A 269 18.78 8.91 17.67
C LEU A 269 18.07 7.63 17.16
N PRO A 270 18.60 6.96 16.12
CA PRO A 270 17.99 5.82 15.44
C PRO A 270 17.76 4.56 16.32
N GLU A 271 18.41 4.46 17.48
CA GLU A 271 18.25 3.32 18.39
C GLU A 271 16.87 3.24 19.04
N LYS A 272 16.16 4.37 19.21
CA LYS A 272 14.81 4.42 19.80
C LYS A 272 13.68 3.94 18.87
N LEU A 273 13.95 3.77 17.57
CA LEU A 273 12.98 3.23 16.59
C LEU A 273 12.83 1.71 16.69
N VAL A 274 13.86 1.02 17.18
CA VAL A 274 13.86 -0.45 17.31
C VAL A 274 12.93 -0.90 18.45
N GLU A 275 12.78 -0.08 19.51
CA GLU A 275 11.89 -0.38 20.64
C GLU A 275 10.41 -0.04 20.36
N THR A 276 10.14 0.92 19.47
CA THR A 276 8.76 1.39 19.17
C THR A 276 8.03 0.56 18.09
N CYS A 277 8.76 -0.31 17.38
CA CYS A 277 8.21 -1.26 16.41
C CYS A 277 7.77 -2.60 17.04
N THR A 278 6.97 -2.53 18.11
CA THR A 278 6.43 -3.74 18.74
C THR A 278 5.09 -4.15 18.09
N PRO A 279 5.00 -5.33 17.45
CA PRO A 279 3.77 -5.78 16.80
C PRO A 279 2.67 -6.12 17.82
N ILE A 280 1.40 -6.01 17.40
CA ILE A 280 0.18 -6.35 18.18
C ILE A 280 0.20 -7.78 18.75
N SER A 281 1.09 -8.66 18.28
CA SER A 281 1.29 -10.02 18.78
C SER A 281 2.00 -10.11 20.15
N GLN A 282 2.35 -9.00 20.80
CA GLN A 282 2.95 -9.01 22.15
C GLN A 282 2.04 -9.57 23.27
N ARG A 283 0.82 -10.02 22.98
CA ARG A 283 -0.07 -10.62 23.99
C ARG A 283 0.17 -12.09 24.27
N THR A 284 1.02 -12.80 23.53
CA THR A 284 1.35 -14.20 23.83
C THR A 284 2.82 -14.47 23.51
N GLY A 285 3.63 -14.62 24.55
CA GLY A 285 5.08 -14.81 24.44
C GLY A 285 5.48 -16.08 23.68
N THR A 286 6.59 -16.00 22.94
CA THR A 286 7.60 -17.04 22.65
C THR A 286 8.58 -16.49 21.59
N SER A 287 9.85 -16.24 21.92
CA SER A 287 11.03 -17.14 21.86
C SER A 287 11.91 -16.88 20.61
N GLN A 288 13.19 -16.55 20.85
CA GLN A 288 14.42 -16.63 20.03
C GLN A 288 14.38 -16.48 18.49
N LYS A 289 13.41 -17.08 17.79
CA LYS A 289 13.11 -16.81 16.37
C LYS A 289 12.75 -15.34 16.09
N GLN A 290 12.21 -14.63 17.08
CA GLN A 290 11.86 -13.21 16.95
C GLN A 290 13.08 -12.28 16.97
N GLU A 291 14.09 -12.58 17.78
CA GLU A 291 15.35 -11.83 17.81
C GLU A 291 16.13 -12.01 16.51
N THR A 292 16.12 -13.22 15.93
CA THR A 292 16.72 -13.49 14.61
C THR A 292 16.01 -12.72 13.49
N LYS A 293 14.68 -12.58 13.57
CA LYS A 293 13.89 -11.79 12.61
C LYS A 293 14.14 -10.29 12.74
N GLN A 294 14.33 -9.78 13.96
CA GLN A 294 14.68 -8.37 14.21
C GLN A 294 16.09 -8.05 13.72
N ALA A 295 17.07 -8.94 13.93
CA ALA A 295 18.42 -8.79 13.40
C ALA A 295 18.42 -8.82 11.86
N TYR A 296 17.72 -9.77 11.24
CA TYR A 296 17.56 -9.82 9.78
C TYR A 296 16.84 -8.57 9.22
N PHE A 297 15.83 -8.07 9.91
CA PHE A 297 15.13 -6.84 9.51
C PHE A 297 16.05 -5.60 9.60
N LYS A 298 16.87 -5.52 10.65
CA LYS A 298 17.86 -4.48 10.81
C LYS A 298 18.92 -4.56 9.71
N ASP A 299 19.43 -5.75 9.41
CA ASP A 299 20.39 -5.97 8.32
C ASP A 299 19.77 -5.65 6.95
N VAL A 300 18.52 -6.03 6.68
CA VAL A 300 17.83 -5.74 5.40
C VAL A 300 17.55 -4.24 5.24
N ILE A 301 17.15 -3.55 6.31
CA ILE A 301 16.97 -2.09 6.28
C ILE A 301 18.32 -1.38 6.20
N GLU A 302 19.33 -1.79 6.95
CA GLU A 302 20.67 -1.21 6.90
C GLU A 302 21.32 -1.46 5.53
N ASP A 303 21.18 -2.64 4.94
CA ASP A 303 21.62 -2.93 3.57
C ASP A 303 20.83 -2.14 2.54
N ALA A 304 19.50 -2.00 2.69
CA ALA A 304 18.71 -1.12 1.83
C ALA A 304 19.16 0.34 1.96
N VAL A 305 19.42 0.83 3.18
CA VAL A 305 19.87 2.22 3.44
C VAL A 305 21.32 2.46 3.00
N ASN A 306 22.21 1.47 3.13
CA ASN A 306 23.62 1.57 2.77
C ASN A 306 23.84 1.39 1.26
N SER A 307 23.09 0.49 0.60
CA SER A 307 23.08 0.36 -0.87
C SER A 307 22.49 1.60 -1.57
N TRP A 308 21.63 2.34 -0.86
CA TRP A 308 21.02 3.59 -1.30
C TRP A 308 22.01 4.75 -1.51
N ASN A 309 23.17 4.75 -0.84
CA ASN A 309 24.20 5.79 -1.01
C ASN A 309 25.00 5.69 -2.32
N LEU A 310 24.72 4.70 -3.17
CA LEU A 310 25.36 4.48 -4.46
C LEU A 310 24.34 4.48 -5.60
N HIS A 311 24.01 5.67 -6.11
CA HIS A 311 23.54 5.94 -7.49
C HIS A 311 22.83 4.78 -8.25
N CYS A 312 21.66 4.28 -7.81
CA CYS A 312 20.94 3.19 -8.49
C CYS A 312 19.42 3.44 -8.60
N GLY A 313 18.83 3.07 -9.74
CA GLY A 313 17.48 3.50 -10.16
C GLY A 313 16.37 2.44 -10.16
N HIS A 314 16.56 1.23 -9.61
CA HIS A 314 15.49 0.22 -9.55
C HIS A 314 15.60 -0.59 -8.26
N TRP A 315 14.69 -0.34 -7.29
CA TRP A 315 14.63 -1.08 -6.03
C TRP A 315 13.21 -1.10 -5.46
N CYS A 316 12.76 -2.30 -5.06
CA CYS A 316 11.58 -2.52 -4.23
C CYS A 316 12.03 -2.57 -2.75
N ILE A 317 11.59 -1.61 -1.92
CA ILE A 317 11.94 -1.45 -0.48
C ILE A 317 10.80 -1.96 0.39
#